data_AF-A0A076PNP5-F1
#
_entry.id   AF-A0A076PNP5-F1
#
_cell.length_a   1.000
_cell.length_b   1.000
_cell.length_c   1.000
_cell.angle_alpha   90.00
_cell.angle_beta   90.00
_cell.angle_gamma   90.00
#
_symmetry.space_group_name_H-M   'P 1'
#
loop_
_entity.id
_entity.type
_entity.pdbx_description
1 polymer ?
#
loop_
_entity_poly.entity_id
_entity_poly.type
_entity_poly.pdbx_seq_one_letter_code
_entity_poly.pdbx_strand_id
1 'polypeptide(L)'
;MWPFSLFKKLSQDPAVGQPRGDYIGCYLLGTHTSGRDDDISYISLATTREQLEQDARQYLQEFLEQHPQLNEAERLALQDLLEHWNARADAHLSQDGGKPGQPLAVQGGSELFLRTGMRARKKEKGVYLE
;
A
#
# COMPACT_ATOMS: atom_id res chain seq x y z
N MET A 1 13.66 -31.94 -14.39
CA MET A 1 13.75 -30.50 -14.10
C MET A 1 12.73 -29.79 -14.99
N TRP A 2 11.66 -29.26 -14.40
CA TRP A 2 10.47 -28.76 -15.12
C TRP A 2 10.58 -27.28 -15.52
N PRO A 3 10.03 -26.86 -16.68
CA PRO A 3 10.19 -25.51 -17.26
C PRO A 3 9.25 -24.43 -16.67
N PHE A 4 8.49 -24.74 -15.62
CA PHE A 4 7.51 -23.81 -15.03
C PHE A 4 8.12 -22.59 -14.30
N SER A 5 9.42 -22.61 -14.00
CA SER A 5 10.09 -21.48 -13.34
C SER A 5 10.32 -20.27 -14.24
N LEU A 6 10.24 -20.41 -15.58
CA LEU A 6 10.38 -19.27 -16.49
C LEU A 6 9.10 -18.41 -16.54
N PHE A 7 7.92 -19.03 -16.52
CA PHE A 7 6.64 -18.30 -16.60
C PHE A 7 6.32 -17.50 -15.32
N LYS A 8 6.80 -17.96 -14.15
CA LYS A 8 6.64 -17.21 -12.89
C LYS A 8 7.45 -15.92 -12.84
N LYS A 9 8.61 -15.87 -13.51
CA LYS A 9 9.46 -14.66 -13.61
C LYS A 9 8.91 -13.60 -14.56
N LEU A 10 8.09 -13.98 -15.53
CA LEU A 10 7.53 -13.05 -16.52
C LEU A 10 6.32 -12.25 -16.00
N SER A 11 5.62 -12.75 -14.99
CA SER A 11 4.43 -12.11 -14.39
C SER A 11 4.70 -11.48 -13.02
N GLN A 12 5.97 -11.29 -12.65
CA GLN A 12 6.31 -10.59 -11.41
C GLN A 12 6.23 -9.08 -11.68
N ASP A 13 5.44 -8.37 -10.87
CA ASP A 13 5.43 -6.90 -10.89
C ASP A 13 6.87 -6.37 -10.76
N PRO A 14 7.21 -5.27 -11.46
CA PRO A 14 8.51 -4.64 -11.28
C PRO A 14 8.74 -4.32 -9.80
N ALA A 15 9.98 -4.47 -9.35
CA ALA A 15 10.35 -4.06 -8.00
C ALA A 15 10.00 -2.58 -7.79
N VAL A 16 9.72 -2.19 -6.56
CA VAL A 16 9.33 -0.81 -6.26
C VAL A 16 10.44 0.16 -6.72
N GLY A 17 10.04 1.22 -7.43
CA GLY A 17 10.95 2.18 -8.04
C GLY A 17 11.54 1.75 -9.39
N GLN A 18 11.29 0.52 -9.86
CA GLN A 18 11.78 0.05 -11.15
C GLN A 18 10.73 0.26 -12.26
N PRO A 19 11.09 0.89 -13.38
CA PRO A 19 10.20 1.02 -14.53
C PRO A 19 10.13 -0.29 -15.34
N ARG A 20 8.95 -0.60 -15.88
CA ARG A 20 8.67 -1.67 -16.85
C ARG A 20 7.79 -1.10 -17.96
N GLY A 21 8.42 -0.58 -19.00
CA GLY A 21 7.74 0.12 -20.09
C GLY A 21 7.03 1.39 -19.60
N ASP A 22 5.72 1.44 -19.79
CA ASP A 22 4.85 2.54 -19.34
C ASP A 22 4.45 2.45 -17.86
N TYR A 23 4.96 1.46 -17.12
CA TYR A 23 4.60 1.22 -15.72
C TYR A 23 5.82 1.34 -14.81
N ILE A 24 5.59 1.60 -13.53
CA ILE A 24 6.62 1.59 -12.48
C ILE A 24 6.12 0.81 -11.26
N GLY A 25 7.01 0.03 -10.65
CA GLY A 25 6.72 -0.65 -9.40
C GLY A 25 6.49 0.36 -8.27
N CYS A 26 5.44 0.14 -7.48
CA CYS A 26 5.03 1.04 -6.41
C CYS A 26 4.43 0.28 -5.23
N TYR A 27 4.39 0.95 -4.08
CA TYR A 27 3.58 0.57 -2.94
C TYR A 27 2.15 1.03 -3.18
N LEU A 28 1.21 0.10 -3.04
CA LEU A 28 -0.23 0.36 -3.07
C LEU A 28 -0.72 0.39 -1.63
N LEU A 29 -0.91 1.59 -1.09
CA LEU A 29 -1.57 1.83 0.18
C LEU A 29 -3.00 2.27 -0.09
N GLY A 30 -3.97 1.65 0.55
CA GLY A 30 -5.37 2.02 0.40
C GLY A 30 -6.24 1.43 1.47
N THR A 31 -7.52 1.79 1.44
CA THR A 31 -8.56 1.14 2.24
C THR A 31 -9.50 0.37 1.33
N HIS A 32 -10.08 -0.70 1.86
CA HIS A 32 -11.19 -1.40 1.23
C HIS A 32 -12.25 -1.77 2.27
N THR A 33 -13.51 -1.78 1.87
CA THR A 33 -14.61 -2.22 2.72
C THR A 33 -14.79 -3.74 2.58
N SER A 34 -14.71 -4.50 3.67
CA SER A 34 -14.86 -5.96 3.64
C SER A 34 -16.21 -6.36 3.03
N GLY A 35 -16.19 -7.18 1.97
CA GLY A 35 -17.39 -7.69 1.30
C GLY A 35 -17.81 -6.96 0.03
N ARG A 36 -17.07 -5.93 -0.41
CA ARG A 36 -17.21 -5.32 -1.75
C ARG A 36 -15.83 -5.06 -2.36
N ASP A 37 -15.46 -5.82 -3.38
CA ASP A 37 -14.16 -5.71 -4.06
C ASP A 37 -14.02 -4.38 -4.85
N ASP A 38 -15.14 -3.76 -5.22
CA ASP A 38 -15.20 -2.50 -5.98
C ASP A 38 -14.98 -1.22 -5.14
N ASP A 39 -14.83 -1.33 -3.82
CA ASP A 39 -14.74 -0.18 -2.90
C ASP A 39 -13.30 0.08 -2.42
N ILE A 40 -12.35 0.03 -3.36
CA ILE A 40 -10.93 0.29 -3.07
C ILE A 40 -10.64 1.78 -3.23
N SER A 41 -10.25 2.42 -2.14
CA SER A 41 -9.76 3.80 -2.13
C SER A 41 -8.23 3.80 -1.97
N TYR A 42 -7.52 4.21 -3.04
CA TYR A 42 -6.07 4.33 -2.99
C TYR A 42 -5.66 5.63 -2.29
N ILE A 43 -4.81 5.49 -1.27
CA ILE A 43 -4.24 6.59 -0.48
C ILE A 43 -2.88 6.98 -1.05
N SER A 44 -2.04 5.99 -1.36
CA SER A 44 -0.71 6.24 -1.92
C SER A 44 -0.33 5.21 -2.97
N LEU A 45 0.41 5.71 -3.98
CA LEU A 45 1.04 4.95 -5.06
C LEU A 45 2.55 5.23 -5.10
N ALA A 46 3.16 5.32 -3.92
CA ALA A 46 4.56 5.70 -3.72
C ALA A 46 5.55 4.75 -4.40
N THR A 47 6.57 5.31 -5.07
CA THR A 47 7.65 4.56 -5.73
C THR A 47 8.90 4.45 -4.86
N THR A 48 8.91 5.10 -3.69
CA THR A 48 9.98 5.06 -2.68
C THR A 48 9.40 4.76 -1.30
N ARG A 49 10.26 4.29 -0.38
CA ARG A 49 9.83 3.96 0.98
C ARG A 49 9.50 5.22 1.78
N GLU A 50 10.28 6.26 1.54
CA GLU A 50 10.18 7.58 2.16
C GLU A 50 8.86 8.25 1.78
N GLN A 51 8.47 8.20 0.51
CA GLN A 51 7.18 8.74 0.08
C GLN A 51 6.01 7.94 0.67
N LEU A 52 6.12 6.61 0.72
CA LEU A 52 5.10 5.77 1.36
C LEU A 52 4.93 6.13 2.84
N GLU A 53 6.04 6.29 3.58
CA GLU A 53 5.99 6.68 4.99
C GLU A 53 5.34 8.05 5.17
N GLN A 54 5.71 9.03 4.34
CA GLN A 54 5.14 10.37 4.40
C GLN A 54 3.63 10.34 4.15
N ASP A 55 3.20 9.69 3.07
CA ASP A 55 1.78 9.61 2.70
C ASP A 55 0.96 8.86 3.76
N ALA A 56 1.48 7.75 4.26
CA ALA A 56 0.82 6.95 5.29
C ALA A 56 0.66 7.73 6.60
N ARG A 57 1.72 8.40 7.05
CA ARG A 57 1.68 9.21 8.27
C ARG A 57 0.70 10.36 8.14
N GLN A 58 0.77 11.07 7.02
CA GLN A 58 -0.15 12.15 6.73
C GLN A 58 -1.60 11.67 6.76
N TYR A 59 -1.93 10.61 6.03
CA TYR A 59 -3.28 10.05 6.00
C TYR A 59 -3.77 9.62 7.39
N LEU A 60 -2.95 8.90 8.16
CA LEU A 60 -3.32 8.42 9.49
C LEU A 60 -3.52 9.56 10.49
N GLN A 61 -2.69 10.60 10.42
CA GLN A 61 -2.84 11.80 11.25
C GLN A 61 -4.11 12.57 10.90
N GLU A 62 -4.34 12.83 9.60
CA GLU A 62 -5.56 13.48 9.13
C GLU A 62 -6.81 12.69 9.53
N PHE A 63 -6.77 11.36 9.45
CA PHE A 63 -7.87 10.50 9.88
C PHE A 63 -8.16 10.63 11.39
N LEU A 64 -7.11 10.66 12.23
CA LEU A 64 -7.27 10.83 13.67
C LEU A 64 -7.84 12.21 14.03
N GLU A 65 -7.47 13.26 13.30
CA GLU A 65 -7.97 14.63 13.48
C GLU A 65 -9.42 14.79 13.01
N GLN A 66 -9.77 14.19 11.86
CA GLN A 66 -11.12 14.28 11.28
C GLN A 66 -12.16 13.42 11.99
N HIS A 67 -11.72 12.40 12.74
CA HIS A 67 -12.60 11.49 13.48
C HIS A 67 -12.38 11.54 15.00
N PRO A 68 -12.67 12.67 15.68
CA PRO A 68 -12.54 12.78 17.13
C PRO A 68 -13.47 11.84 17.90
N GLN A 69 -14.53 11.34 17.26
CA GLN A 69 -15.48 10.36 17.80
C GLN A 69 -15.02 8.90 17.71
N LEU A 70 -13.82 8.61 17.20
CA LEU A 70 -13.26 7.25 17.22
C LEU A 70 -13.24 6.68 18.63
N ASN A 71 -13.51 5.38 18.72
CA ASN A 71 -13.36 4.65 19.98
C ASN A 71 -11.90 4.73 20.46
N GLU A 72 -11.70 4.77 21.76
CA GLU A 72 -10.37 4.85 22.38
C GLU A 72 -9.47 3.70 21.93
N ALA A 73 -10.02 2.48 21.85
CA ALA A 73 -9.28 1.32 21.38
C ALA A 73 -8.80 1.46 19.92
N GLU A 74 -9.64 1.98 19.03
CA GLU A 74 -9.27 2.23 17.63
C GLU A 74 -8.23 3.34 17.51
N ARG A 75 -8.42 4.43 18.26
CA ARG A 75 -7.46 5.53 18.31
C ARG A 75 -6.08 5.05 18.77
N LEU A 76 -6.01 4.28 19.86
CA LEU A 76 -4.76 3.73 20.36
C LEU A 76 -4.11 2.78 19.34
N ALA A 77 -4.89 1.94 18.66
CA ALA A 77 -4.37 1.06 17.61
C ALA A 77 -3.75 1.83 16.44
N LEU A 78 -4.36 2.96 16.04
CA LEU A 78 -3.83 3.81 14.98
C LEU A 78 -2.60 4.62 15.40
N GLN A 79 -2.57 5.08 16.65
CA GLN A 79 -1.39 5.73 17.22
C GLN A 79 -0.21 4.76 17.32
N ASP A 80 -0.45 3.51 17.76
CA ASP A 80 0.57 2.47 17.78
C ASP A 80 1.07 2.12 16.37
N LEU A 81 0.16 2.04 15.38
CA LEU A 81 0.53 1.86 13.98
C LEU A 81 1.42 3.01 13.47
N LEU A 82 1.09 4.26 13.82
CA LEU A 82 1.90 5.43 13.45
C LEU A 82 3.30 5.38 14.07
N GLU A 83 3.38 5.03 15.35
CA GLU A 83 4.65 4.93 16.09
C GLU A 83 5.55 3.81 15.54
N HIS A 84 4.95 2.66 15.21
CA HIS A 84 5.66 1.48 14.74
C HIS A 84 5.55 1.26 13.22
N TRP A 85 5.27 2.33 12.45
CA TRP A 85 4.93 2.26 11.02
C TRP A 85 5.91 1.40 10.22
N ASN A 86 7.20 1.70 10.30
CA ASN A 86 8.21 1.05 9.49
C ASN A 86 8.27 -0.46 9.78
N ALA A 87 8.34 -0.86 11.05
CA ALA A 87 8.36 -2.25 11.44
C ALA A 87 7.09 -3.01 11.01
N ARG A 88 5.91 -2.39 11.19
CA ARG A 88 4.63 -2.98 10.80
C ARG A 88 4.50 -3.12 9.28
N ALA A 89 4.86 -2.09 8.53
CA ALA A 89 4.81 -2.10 7.08
C ALA A 89 5.81 -3.10 6.49
N ASP A 90 7.04 -3.21 7.02
CA ASP A 90 8.02 -4.22 6.60
C ASP A 90 7.54 -5.64 6.90
N ALA A 91 7.01 -5.88 8.10
CA ALA A 91 6.44 -7.18 8.46
C ALA A 91 5.28 -7.56 7.54
N HIS A 92 4.39 -6.62 7.23
CA HIS A 92 3.24 -6.83 6.36
C HIS A 92 3.67 -7.13 4.92
N LEU A 93 4.58 -6.34 4.36
CA LEU A 93 5.13 -6.56 3.01
C LEU A 93 5.91 -7.88 2.89
N SER A 94 6.53 -8.33 3.99
CA SER A 94 7.26 -9.60 4.02
C SER A 94 6.34 -10.83 4.13
N GLN A 95 5.15 -10.67 4.69
CA GLN A 95 4.14 -11.73 4.77
C GLN A 95 3.43 -11.95 3.43
N ASP A 96 3.30 -10.90 2.62
CA ASP A 96 2.44 -10.89 1.45
C ASP A 96 3.16 -11.32 0.16
N GLY A 97 3.48 -12.61 0.07
CA GLY A 97 3.81 -13.30 -1.18
C GLY A 97 2.67 -13.34 -2.22
N GLY A 98 1.82 -12.29 -2.27
CA GLY A 98 0.75 -12.07 -3.23
C GLY A 98 -0.65 -12.52 -2.78
N LYS A 99 -0.97 -12.51 -1.48
CA LYS A 99 -2.32 -12.79 -1.00
C LYS A 99 -2.71 -11.88 0.18
N PRO A 100 -3.79 -11.08 0.05
CA PRO A 100 -4.31 -10.27 1.14
C PRO A 100 -4.88 -11.19 2.22
N GLY A 101 -4.05 -11.56 3.18
CA GLY A 101 -4.42 -12.48 4.26
C GLY A 101 -4.92 -11.74 5.50
N GLN A 102 -4.36 -10.56 5.77
CA GLN A 102 -4.71 -9.72 6.92
C GLN A 102 -4.60 -8.24 6.53
N PRO A 103 -5.48 -7.37 7.03
CA PRO A 103 -5.34 -5.93 6.86
C PRO A 103 -4.18 -5.39 7.72
N LEU A 104 -3.55 -4.31 7.26
CA LEU A 104 -2.54 -3.57 8.00
C LEU A 104 -3.12 -2.94 9.28
N ALA A 105 -4.35 -2.44 9.17
CA ALA A 105 -5.17 -1.99 10.28
C ALA A 105 -6.65 -1.92 9.89
N VAL A 106 -7.54 -1.81 10.86
CA VAL A 106 -8.98 -1.55 10.64
C VAL A 106 -9.31 -0.17 11.19
N GLN A 107 -10.04 0.61 10.40
CA GLN A 107 -10.40 2.01 10.66
C GLN A 107 -11.88 2.23 10.39
N GLY A 108 -12.71 2.36 11.42
CA GLY A 108 -14.13 2.72 11.24
C GLY A 108 -14.91 1.77 10.32
N GLY A 109 -14.53 0.49 10.30
CA GLY A 109 -15.14 -0.54 9.43
C GLY A 109 -14.48 -0.71 8.05
N SER A 110 -13.45 0.07 7.73
CA SER A 110 -12.61 -0.11 6.53
C SER A 110 -11.30 -0.80 6.87
N GLU A 111 -10.84 -1.67 6.00
CA GLU A 111 -9.56 -2.39 6.11
C GLU A 111 -8.47 -1.63 5.35
N LEU A 112 -7.45 -1.16 6.07
CA LEU A 112 -6.25 -0.58 5.49
C LEU A 112 -5.37 -1.72 4.96
N PHE A 113 -4.97 -1.66 3.70
CA PHE A 113 -4.09 -2.65 3.07
C PHE A 113 -2.81 -1.98 2.56
N LEU A 114 -1.72 -2.76 2.54
CA LEU A 114 -0.46 -2.36 1.94
C LEU A 114 0.11 -3.52 1.13
N ARG A 115 0.36 -3.31 -0.16
CA ARG A 115 1.00 -4.31 -1.03
C ARG A 115 1.95 -3.68 -2.03
N THR A 116 2.77 -4.49 -2.68
CA THR A 116 3.50 -4.06 -3.87
C THR A 116 2.66 -4.30 -5.13
N GLY A 117 2.86 -3.46 -6.13
CA GLY A 117 2.22 -3.59 -7.43
C GLY A 117 2.84 -2.63 -8.43
N MET A 118 2.11 -2.28 -9.47
CA MET A 118 2.55 -1.34 -10.49
C MET A 118 1.50 -0.27 -10.78
N ARG A 119 1.97 0.94 -11.09
CA ARG A 119 1.13 2.04 -11.59
C ARG A 119 1.60 2.49 -12.96
N ALA A 120 0.69 3.04 -13.75
CA ALA A 120 1.05 3.70 -15.00
C ALA A 120 1.91 4.94 -14.69
N ARG A 121 2.99 5.12 -15.45
CA ARG A 121 3.85 6.30 -15.39
C ARG A 121 3.12 7.44 -16.10
N LYS A 122 3.03 8.59 -15.44
CA LYS A 122 2.42 9.78 -16.05
C LYS A 122 3.40 10.36 -17.07
N LYS A 123 3.03 10.29 -18.36
CA LYS A 123 3.75 10.98 -19.43
C LYS A 123 3.21 12.39 -19.56
N GLU A 124 4.07 13.39 -19.39
CA GLU A 124 3.75 14.78 -19.71
C GLU A 124 4.80 15.32 -20.69
N LYS A 125 4.35 15.77 -21.87
CA LYS A 125 5.22 16.31 -22.94
C LYS A 125 6.41 15.40 -23.33
N GLY A 126 6.21 14.09 -23.35
CA GLY A 126 7.24 13.12 -23.76
C GLY A 126 8.26 12.76 -22.68
N VAL A 127 8.13 13.32 -21.47
CA VAL A 127 8.95 12.98 -20.30
C VAL A 127 8.08 12.28 -19.26
N TYR A 128 8.63 11.25 -18.62
CA TYR A 128 7.98 10.62 -17.48
C TYR A 128 8.17 11.51 -16.25
N LEU A 129 7.07 11.90 -15.61
CA LEU A 129 7.09 12.61 -14.34
C LEU A 129 7.20 11.56 -13.22
N GLU A 130 8.41 11.36 -12.72
CA GLU A 130 8.73 10.51 -11.55
C GLU A 130 9.17 11.39 -10.39
#